data_AF-A0A967GT71-F1
#
_entry.id   AF-A0A967GT71-F1
#
_cell.length_a   1.000
_cell.length_b   1.000
_cell.length_c   1.000
_cell.angle_alpha   90.00
_cell.angle_beta   90.00
_cell.angle_gamma   90.00
#
_symmetry.space_group_name_H-M   'P 1'
#
loop_
_entity.id
_entity.type
_entity.pdbx_description
1 polymer ?
#
loop_
_entity_poly.entity_id
_entity_poly.type
_entity_poly.pdbx_seq_one_letter_code
_entity_poly.pdbx_strand_id
1 'polypeptide(L)'
;MERPKVTPAALVVVASAVGVFVVLFFLNPYSQGYMFERVPIWSSMMEGYRRRDAEWGFGYFVFPVVLILLWVSRERYRGVMIKPAATGLVIIVIALFLYYGGYKANQKFIGYASGQLLVAGLIIWFGGWNLFRRAFWLWVL
;
A
#
# COMPACT_ATOMS: atom_id res chain seq x y z
N MET A 1 5.43 31.06 7.22
CA MET A 1 4.69 30.07 6.40
C MET A 1 3.69 29.40 7.30
N GLU A 2 2.40 29.72 7.18
CA GLU A 2 1.32 29.04 7.91
C GLU A 2 1.28 27.56 7.50
N ARG A 3 1.17 26.65 8.47
CA ARG A 3 0.96 25.23 8.16
C ARG A 3 -0.46 25.07 7.62
N PRO A 4 -0.67 24.33 6.51
CA PRO A 4 -2.00 24.05 6.02
C PRO A 4 -2.82 23.34 7.12
N LYS A 5 -3.99 23.88 7.43
CA LYS A 5 -4.89 23.31 8.44
C LYS A 5 -5.51 22.03 7.87
N VAL A 6 -5.30 20.89 8.54
CA VAL A 6 -5.95 19.63 8.21
C VAL A 6 -7.43 19.75 8.58
N THR A 7 -8.32 19.52 7.63
CA THR A 7 -9.77 19.59 7.88
C THR A 7 -10.30 18.25 8.43
N PRO A 8 -11.38 18.25 9.23
CA PRO A 8 -12.01 17.01 9.69
C PRO A 8 -12.40 16.07 8.54
N ALA A 9 -12.86 16.63 7.42
CA ALA A 9 -13.18 15.86 6.22
C ALA A 9 -11.95 15.13 5.65
N ALA A 10 -10.79 15.77 5.60
CA ALA A 10 -9.55 15.14 5.15
C ALA A 10 -9.15 13.98 6.07
N LEU A 11 -9.32 14.13 7.39
CA LEU A 11 -9.08 13.05 8.35
C LEU A 11 -10.00 11.85 8.12
N VAL A 12 -11.31 12.08 7.91
CA VAL A 12 -12.28 11.01 7.63
C VAL A 12 -11.93 10.26 6.35
N VAL A 13 -11.52 10.97 5.30
CA VAL A 13 -11.12 10.36 4.02
C VAL A 13 -9.88 9.49 4.20
N VAL A 14 -8.84 10.00 4.84
CA VAL A 14 -7.60 9.23 5.10
C VAL A 14 -7.90 8.03 6.00
N ALA A 15 -8.66 8.22 7.08
CA ALA A 15 -9.04 7.14 7.98
C ALA A 15 -9.84 6.05 7.26
N SER A 16 -10.74 6.43 6.36
CA SER A 16 -11.52 5.47 5.56
C SER A 16 -10.63 4.69 4.60
N ALA A 17 -9.70 5.35 3.90
CA ALA A 17 -8.74 4.69 3.02
C ALA A 17 -7.83 3.70 3.78
N VAL A 18 -7.33 4.11 4.94
CA VAL A 18 -6.54 3.25 5.84
C VAL A 18 -7.39 2.09 6.36
N GLY A 19 -8.63 2.35 6.79
CA GLY A 19 -9.54 1.33 7.27
C GLY A 19 -9.83 0.25 6.22
N VAL A 20 -10.13 0.66 4.98
CA VAL A 20 -10.32 -0.26 3.85
C VAL A 20 -9.05 -1.09 3.61
N PHE A 21 -7.88 -0.47 3.61
CA PHE A 21 -6.60 -1.18 3.45
C PHE A 21 -6.36 -2.19 4.57
N VAL A 22 -6.60 -1.81 5.83
CA VAL A 22 -6.46 -2.70 6.98
C VAL A 22 -7.41 -3.90 6.85
N VAL A 23 -8.69 -3.65 6.56
CA VAL A 23 -9.69 -4.71 6.40
C VAL A 23 -9.28 -5.70 5.31
N LEU A 24 -8.89 -5.21 4.13
CA LEU A 24 -8.56 -6.08 3.01
C LEU A 24 -7.25 -6.84 3.19
N PHE A 25 -6.21 -6.24 3.76
CA PHE A 25 -4.85 -6.84 3.74
C PHE A 25 -4.45 -7.48 5.06
N PHE A 26 -5.05 -7.06 6.18
CA PHE A 26 -4.70 -7.55 7.52
C PHE A 26 -5.79 -8.41 8.15
N LEU A 27 -7.07 -8.22 7.80
CA LEU A 27 -8.18 -8.91 8.45
C LEU A 27 -8.85 -9.95 7.56
N ASN A 28 -9.05 -9.66 6.27
CA ASN A 28 -9.77 -10.55 5.37
C ASN A 28 -8.95 -11.82 5.03
N PRO A 29 -9.47 -13.03 5.28
CA PRO A 29 -8.83 -14.28 4.85
C PRO A 29 -8.73 -14.34 3.33
N TYR A 30 -7.52 -14.15 2.80
CA TYR A 30 -7.31 -13.92 1.37
C TYR A 30 -6.97 -15.19 0.61
N SER A 31 -5.94 -15.91 1.06
CA SER A 31 -5.43 -17.09 0.37
C SER A 31 -4.87 -18.10 1.35
N GLN A 32 -4.86 -19.37 0.99
CA GLN A 32 -4.24 -20.44 1.78
C GLN A 32 -2.71 -20.37 1.73
N GLY A 33 -2.13 -20.08 0.57
CA GLY A 33 -0.68 -20.13 0.41
C GLY A 33 -0.15 -21.53 0.74
N TYR A 34 0.61 -21.66 1.83
CA TYR A 34 1.13 -22.94 2.34
C TYR A 34 0.34 -23.50 3.53
N MET A 35 -0.79 -22.88 3.88
CA MET A 35 -1.62 -23.20 5.03
C MET A 35 -2.83 -24.06 4.61
N PHE A 36 -3.47 -24.70 5.59
CA PHE A 36 -4.70 -25.47 5.37
C PHE A 36 -5.94 -24.58 5.17
N GLU A 37 -5.94 -23.39 5.77
CA GLU A 37 -7.03 -22.42 5.73
C GLU A 37 -6.59 -21.11 5.12
N ARG A 38 -7.55 -20.31 4.63
CA ARG A 38 -7.25 -18.98 4.11
C ARG A 38 -6.78 -18.10 5.26
N VAL A 39 -5.70 -17.39 5.02
CA VAL A 39 -5.16 -16.39 5.95
C VAL A 39 -5.08 -15.03 5.27
N PRO A 40 -5.06 -13.93 6.04
CA PRO A 40 -4.81 -12.60 5.49
C PRO A 40 -3.46 -12.51 4.76
N ILE A 41 -3.36 -11.54 3.84
CA ILE A 41 -2.14 -11.28 3.07
C ILE A 41 -0.97 -10.97 4.00
N TRP A 42 -1.20 -10.18 5.05
CA TRP A 42 -0.22 -9.90 6.09
C TRP A 42 0.35 -11.17 6.73
N SER A 43 -0.52 -12.11 7.12
CA SER A 43 -0.10 -13.37 7.73
C SER A 43 0.71 -14.22 6.76
N SER A 44 0.31 -14.27 5.49
CA SER A 44 1.07 -14.96 4.43
C SER A 44 2.47 -14.36 4.23
N MET A 45 2.59 -13.04 4.32
CA MET A 45 3.88 -12.34 4.21
C MET A 45 4.76 -12.62 5.43
N MET A 46 4.20 -12.51 6.63
CA MET A 46 4.92 -12.75 7.88
C MET A 46 5.38 -14.21 8.00
N GLU A 47 4.60 -15.18 7.50
CA GLU A 47 5.03 -16.57 7.37
C GLU A 47 6.28 -16.68 6.50
N GLY A 48 6.27 -16.03 5.32
CA GLY A 48 7.43 -15.99 4.42
C GLY A 48 8.70 -15.46 5.09
N TYR A 49 8.57 -14.46 5.95
CA TYR A 49 9.72 -13.88 6.67
C TYR A 49 10.26 -14.79 7.79
N ARG A 50 9.42 -15.68 8.34
CA ARG A 50 9.76 -16.57 9.46
C ARG A 50 10.26 -17.94 9.02
N ARG A 51 10.22 -18.26 7.73
CA ARG A 51 10.67 -19.58 7.26
C ARG A 51 12.15 -19.80 7.55
N ARG A 52 12.50 -21.06 7.78
CA ARG A 52 13.85 -21.48 8.24
C ARG A 52 14.95 -21.20 7.22
N ASP A 53 14.60 -21.17 5.95
CA ASP A 53 15.47 -20.78 4.83
C ASP A 53 15.66 -19.24 4.74
N ALA A 54 14.83 -18.47 5.45
CA ALA A 54 14.91 -17.01 5.61
C ALA A 54 15.05 -16.22 4.30
N GLU A 55 14.62 -16.77 3.17
CA GLU A 55 14.77 -16.16 1.84
C GLU A 55 14.19 -14.73 1.79
N TRP A 56 13.14 -14.48 2.59
CA TRP A 56 12.45 -13.20 2.67
C TRP A 56 12.61 -12.49 4.02
N GLY A 57 13.52 -12.95 4.88
CA GLY A 57 13.73 -12.41 6.23
C GLY A 57 14.14 -10.93 6.23
N PHE A 58 14.80 -10.44 5.17
CA PHE A 58 15.13 -9.03 5.00
C PHE A 58 13.89 -8.11 4.95
N GLY A 59 12.70 -8.68 4.65
CA GLY A 59 11.43 -7.98 4.61
C GLY A 59 11.05 -7.27 5.92
N TYR A 60 11.58 -7.71 7.06
CA TYR A 60 11.43 -7.00 8.35
C TYR A 60 12.03 -5.60 8.33
N PHE A 61 13.11 -5.39 7.58
CA PHE A 61 13.82 -4.12 7.52
C PHE A 61 13.22 -3.16 6.51
N VAL A 62 12.42 -3.64 5.56
CA VAL A 62 11.83 -2.80 4.50
C VAL A 62 11.01 -1.65 5.09
N PHE A 63 10.11 -1.92 6.04
CA PHE A 63 9.27 -0.87 6.63
C PHE A 63 10.06 0.19 7.40
N PRO A 64 10.95 -0.16 8.36
CA PRO A 64 11.82 0.82 9.01
C PRO A 64 12.68 1.62 8.03
N VAL A 65 13.29 0.96 7.03
CA VAL A 65 14.16 1.62 6.05
C VAL A 65 13.37 2.61 5.20
N VAL A 66 12.18 2.24 4.71
CA VAL A 66 11.32 3.15 3.93
C VAL A 66 10.91 4.36 4.77
N LEU A 67 10.59 4.20 6.06
CA LEU A 67 10.26 5.33 6.93
C LEU A 67 11.45 6.28 7.15
N ILE A 68 12.65 5.74 7.39
CA ILE A 68 13.88 6.54 7.53
C ILE A 68 14.17 7.28 6.23
N LEU A 69 14.10 6.58 5.09
CA LEU A 69 14.34 7.14 3.78
C LEU A 69 13.34 8.25 3.44
N LEU A 70 12.06 8.06 3.75
CA LEU A 70 11.03 9.10 3.61
C LEU A 70 11.35 10.32 4.48
N TRP A 71 11.80 10.11 5.72
CA TRP A 71 12.16 11.20 6.65
C TRP A 71 13.38 11.99 6.19
N VAL A 72 14.46 11.31 5.80
CA VAL A 72 15.71 11.92 5.35
C VAL A 72 15.51 12.64 4.01
N SER A 73 14.68 12.08 3.13
CA SER A 73 14.36 12.68 1.83
C SER A 73 13.17 13.64 1.83
N ARG A 74 12.64 14.03 3.00
CA ARG A 74 11.41 14.84 3.10
C ARG A 74 11.45 16.14 2.28
N GLU A 75 12.63 16.75 2.12
CA GLU A 75 12.81 17.95 1.29
C GLU A 75 12.50 17.71 -0.19
N ARG A 76 12.61 16.46 -0.68
CA ARG A 76 12.17 16.06 -2.03
C ARG A 76 10.68 16.33 -2.26
N TYR A 77 9.89 16.34 -1.20
CA TYR A 77 8.44 16.56 -1.25
C TYR A 77 8.06 18.02 -1.01
N ARG A 78 9.05 18.89 -0.72
CA ARG A 78 8.81 20.32 -0.52
C ARG A 78 8.35 20.97 -1.83
N GLY A 79 7.32 21.79 -1.73
CA GLY A 79 6.73 22.50 -2.87
C GLY A 79 6.03 21.59 -3.89
N VAL A 80 5.77 20.31 -3.58
CA VAL A 80 4.91 19.48 -4.43
C VAL A 80 3.51 20.10 -4.46
N MET A 81 3.06 20.47 -5.65
CA MET A 81 1.67 20.85 -5.86
C MET A 81 0.80 19.59 -5.81
N ILE A 82 -0.09 19.54 -4.82
CA ILE A 82 -1.12 18.52 -4.71
C ILE A 82 -2.18 18.79 -5.77
N LYS A 83 -2.29 17.88 -6.75
CA LYS A 83 -3.26 17.98 -7.85
C LYS A 83 -3.95 16.63 -8.04
N PRO A 84 -5.07 16.37 -7.32
CA PRO A 84 -5.86 15.15 -7.44
C PRO A 84 -6.08 14.76 -8.91
N ALA A 85 -6.00 13.46 -9.21
CA ALA A 85 -6.15 12.98 -10.58
C ALA A 85 -7.15 11.82 -10.64
N ALA A 86 -8.15 11.95 -11.54
CA ALA A 86 -9.22 10.97 -11.65
C ALA A 86 -8.73 9.56 -12.07
N THR A 87 -7.60 9.50 -12.77
CA THR A 87 -6.91 8.25 -13.11
C THR A 87 -6.56 7.42 -11.88
N GLY A 88 -6.40 8.05 -10.70
CA GLY A 88 -6.20 7.33 -9.44
C GLY A 88 -7.37 6.41 -9.08
N LEU A 89 -8.61 6.83 -9.34
CA LEU A 89 -9.79 5.98 -9.11
C LEU A 89 -9.82 4.79 -10.06
N VAL A 90 -9.46 5.00 -11.33
CA VAL A 90 -9.33 3.88 -12.29
C VAL A 90 -8.32 2.86 -11.79
N ILE A 91 -7.16 3.31 -11.28
CA ILE A 91 -6.13 2.43 -10.70
C ILE A 91 -6.66 1.72 -9.45
N ILE A 92 -7.38 2.41 -8.56
CA ILE A 92 -8.02 1.82 -7.38
C ILE A 92 -8.99 0.70 -7.80
N VAL A 93 -9.87 0.97 -8.78
CA VAL A 93 -10.82 -0.02 -9.28
C VAL A 93 -10.11 -1.25 -9.84
N ILE A 94 -9.07 -1.06 -10.65
CA ILE A 94 -8.23 -2.15 -11.18
C ILE A 94 -7.60 -2.94 -10.03
N ALA A 95 -7.06 -2.26 -9.02
CA ALA A 95 -6.45 -2.89 -7.85
C ALA A 95 -7.47 -3.77 -7.09
N LEU A 96 -8.71 -3.30 -6.93
CA LEU A 96 -9.78 -4.06 -6.29
C LEU A 96 -10.21 -5.28 -7.12
N PHE A 97 -10.27 -5.16 -8.46
CA PHE A 97 -10.53 -6.30 -9.33
C PHE A 97 -9.40 -7.34 -9.27
N LEU A 98 -8.14 -6.90 -9.26
CA LEU A 98 -7.00 -7.79 -9.07
C LEU A 98 -7.04 -8.47 -7.70
N TYR A 99 -7.33 -7.71 -6.64
CA TYR A 99 -7.51 -8.26 -5.30
C TYR A 99 -8.56 -9.37 -5.32
N TYR A 100 -9.77 -9.08 -5.84
CA TYR A 100 -10.86 -10.04 -5.93
C TYR A 100 -10.52 -11.25 -6.80
N GLY A 101 -9.87 -11.04 -7.95
CA GLY A 101 -9.42 -12.11 -8.84
C GLY A 101 -8.42 -13.03 -8.17
N GLY A 102 -7.41 -12.48 -7.49
CA GLY A 102 -6.44 -13.25 -6.72
C GLY A 102 -7.05 -13.96 -5.51
N TYR A 103 -8.05 -13.35 -4.86
CA TYR A 103 -8.85 -14.01 -3.83
C TYR A 103 -9.57 -15.24 -4.39
N LYS A 104 -10.27 -15.10 -5.52
CA LYS A 104 -10.96 -16.22 -6.18
C LYS A 104 -9.99 -17.29 -6.65
N ALA A 105 -8.84 -16.90 -7.19
CA ALA A 105 -7.78 -17.80 -7.64
C ALA A 105 -6.92 -18.38 -6.50
N ASN A 106 -7.18 -18.00 -5.25
CA ASN A 106 -6.39 -18.43 -4.08
C ASN A 106 -4.89 -18.11 -4.20
N GLN A 107 -4.54 -16.98 -4.83
CA GLN A 107 -3.16 -16.63 -5.20
C GLN A 107 -2.66 -15.38 -4.47
N LYS A 108 -1.77 -15.58 -3.49
CA LYS A 108 -1.20 -14.52 -2.64
C LYS A 108 -0.39 -13.46 -3.39
N PHE A 109 0.30 -13.83 -4.47
CA PHE A 109 1.14 -12.89 -5.22
C PHE A 109 0.33 -11.80 -5.92
N ILE A 110 -0.87 -12.15 -6.41
CA ILE A 110 -1.82 -11.18 -6.96
C ILE A 110 -2.32 -10.25 -5.84
N GLY A 111 -2.51 -10.79 -4.63
CA GLY A 111 -2.78 -10.03 -3.43
C GLY A 111 -1.71 -8.97 -3.17
N TYR A 112 -0.43 -9.34 -3.15
CA TYR A 112 0.67 -8.39 -2.96
C TYR A 112 0.68 -7.29 -4.03
N ALA A 113 0.55 -7.66 -5.30
CA ALA A 113 0.51 -6.70 -6.41
C ALA A 113 -0.70 -5.73 -6.29
N SER A 114 -1.86 -6.25 -5.91
CA SER A 114 -3.07 -5.44 -5.72
C SER A 114 -2.91 -4.40 -4.61
N GLY A 115 -2.21 -4.76 -3.52
CA GLY A 115 -1.90 -3.82 -2.44
C GLY A 115 -1.02 -2.66 -2.91
N GLN A 116 0.01 -2.95 -3.72
CA GLN A 116 0.88 -1.92 -4.29
C GLN A 116 0.11 -0.96 -5.21
N LEU A 117 -0.73 -1.51 -6.09
CA LEU A 117 -1.57 -0.72 -6.98
C LEU A 117 -2.62 0.10 -6.23
N LEU A 118 -3.20 -0.44 -5.16
CA LEU A 118 -4.17 0.27 -4.34
C LEU A 118 -3.53 1.50 -3.69
N VAL A 119 -2.35 1.35 -3.09
CA VAL A 119 -1.62 2.49 -2.49
C VAL A 119 -1.23 3.51 -3.56
N ALA A 120 -0.72 3.09 -4.71
CA ALA A 120 -0.42 3.98 -5.82
C ALA A 120 -1.67 4.76 -6.31
N GLY A 121 -2.79 4.06 -6.46
CA GLY A 121 -4.07 4.64 -6.85
C GLY A 121 -4.58 5.67 -5.84
N LEU A 122 -4.47 5.41 -4.54
CA LEU A 122 -4.81 6.36 -3.47
C LEU A 122 -3.92 7.61 -3.50
N ILE A 123 -2.60 7.44 -3.67
CA ILE A 123 -1.66 8.57 -3.80
C ILE A 123 -2.01 9.42 -5.02
N ILE A 124 -2.32 8.81 -6.16
CA ILE A 124 -2.66 9.55 -7.39
C ILE A 124 -4.03 10.20 -7.28
N TRP A 125 -5.01 9.52 -6.68
CA TRP A 125 -6.37 10.01 -6.51
C TRP A 125 -6.40 11.27 -5.64
N PHE A 126 -5.71 11.26 -4.49
CA PHE A 126 -5.70 12.39 -3.55
C PHE A 126 -4.55 13.38 -3.78
N GLY A 127 -3.37 12.88 -4.17
CA GLY A 127 -2.13 13.65 -4.28
C GLY A 127 -1.74 14.03 -5.70
N GLY A 128 -2.21 13.26 -6.69
CA GLY A 128 -1.85 13.43 -8.09
C GLY A 128 -0.57 12.73 -8.51
N TRP A 129 -0.34 12.74 -9.83
CA TRP A 129 0.85 12.16 -10.45
C TRP A 129 2.16 12.82 -10.00
N ASN A 130 2.15 14.11 -9.66
CA ASN A 130 3.34 14.81 -9.20
C ASN A 130 3.85 14.24 -7.88
N LEU A 131 2.95 13.98 -6.93
CA LEU A 131 3.31 13.35 -5.66
C LEU A 131 3.79 11.92 -5.90
N PHE A 132 3.02 11.13 -6.68
CA PHE A 132 3.36 9.74 -6.96
C PHE A 132 4.76 9.60 -7.58
N ARG A 133 5.08 10.37 -8.64
CA ARG A 133 6.41 10.32 -9.28
C ARG A 133 7.55 10.66 -8.33
N ARG A 134 7.32 11.59 -7.38
CA ARG A 134 8.34 11.91 -6.37
C ARG A 134 8.48 10.82 -5.31
N ALA A 135 7.43 10.06 -5.03
CA ALA A 135 7.45 8.92 -4.12
C ALA A 135 7.90 7.60 -4.78
N PHE A 136 7.78 7.48 -6.11
CA PHE A 136 7.95 6.23 -6.84
C PHE A 136 9.30 5.54 -6.61
N TRP A 137 10.37 6.28 -6.34
CA TRP A 137 11.67 5.68 -6.03
C TRP A 137 11.64 4.79 -4.78
N LEU A 138 10.76 5.07 -3.80
CA LEU A 138 10.57 4.20 -2.62
C LEU A 138 9.92 2.85 -2.97
N TRP A 139 9.24 2.77 -4.12
CA TRP A 139 8.60 1.54 -4.63
C TRP A 139 9.58 0.60 -5.35
N VAL A 140 10.73 1.11 -5.80
CA VAL A 140 11.69 0.38 -6.65
C VAL A 140 12.97 0.03 -5.89
N LEU A 141 13.00 0.27 -4.56
CA LEU A 141 14.09 -0.13 -3.68
C LEU A 141 14.23 -1.64 -3.56
#